data_AF-A0A535KLW2-F1
#
_entry.id   AF-A0A535KLW2-F1
#
_cell.length_a   1.000
_cell.length_b   1.000
_cell.length_c   1.000
_cell.angle_alpha   90.00
_cell.angle_beta   90.00
_cell.angle_gamma   90.00
#
_symmetry.space_group_name_H-M   'P 1'
#
loop_
_entity.id
_entity.type
_entity.pdbx_description
1 polymer ?
#
loop_
_entity_poly.entity_id
_entity_poly.type
_entity_poly.pdbx_seq_one_letter_code
_entity_poly.pdbx_strand_id
1 'polypeptide(L)'
;MEISWLGHSCFQVRGKNVTLITDPFPPQSGYSLGKVNAPIVTISHNHAGHNYVQGVGGNPRVVRGPGEYEISDVLITGVASYHDSKRGQELGRNTIYVIHM
;
A
#
# COMPACT_ATOMS: atom_id res chain seq x y z
N MET A 1 2.20 -10.55 14.57
CA MET A 1 1.73 -9.61 13.53
C MET A 1 0.70 -8.71 14.16
N GLU A 2 0.80 -7.41 13.91
CA GLU A 2 -0.17 -6.39 14.32
C GLU A 2 -0.62 -5.61 13.08
N ILE A 3 -1.91 -5.30 12.99
CA ILE A 3 -2.49 -4.53 11.89
C ILE A 3 -3.24 -3.35 12.49
N SER A 4 -2.84 -2.14 12.10
CA SER A 4 -3.47 -0.89 12.51
C SER A 4 -4.08 -0.21 11.29
N TRP A 5 -5.37 0.15 11.36
CA TRP A 5 -6.01 0.97 10.34
C TRP A 5 -5.66 2.45 10.55
N LEU A 6 -5.16 3.11 9.51
CA LEU A 6 -4.75 4.52 9.57
C LEU A 6 -5.75 5.46 8.88
N GLY A 7 -6.78 4.91 8.24
CA GLY A 7 -7.77 5.66 7.45
C GLY A 7 -7.79 5.24 5.99
N HIS A 8 -8.91 5.46 5.31
CA HIS A 8 -9.10 5.07 3.91
C HIS A 8 -8.71 3.59 3.66
N SER A 9 -7.93 3.32 2.60
CA SER A 9 -7.35 2.00 2.31
C SER A 9 -5.97 1.79 2.94
N CYS A 10 -5.57 2.63 3.90
CA CYS A 10 -4.24 2.61 4.49
C CYS A 10 -4.20 1.84 5.81
N PHE A 11 -3.35 0.83 5.83
CA PHE A 11 -3.04 0.00 6.99
C PHE A 11 -1.55 -0.02 7.25
N GLN A 12 -1.18 0.03 8.53
CA GLN A 12 0.14 -0.34 9.01
C GLN A 12 0.15 -1.81 9.42
N VAL A 13 0.95 -2.61 8.73
CA VAL A 13 1.16 -4.01 9.04
C VAL A 13 2.55 -4.16 9.65
N ARG A 14 2.59 -4.53 10.93
CA ARG A 14 3.84 -4.69 11.69
C ARG A 14 4.11 -6.17 11.90
N GLY A 15 5.15 -6.66 11.24
CA GLY A 15 5.76 -7.96 11.47
C GLY A 15 6.75 -7.91 12.64
N LYS A 16 7.53 -8.97 12.81
CA LYS A 16 8.55 -9.01 13.88
C LYS A 16 9.66 -7.98 13.67
N ASN A 17 10.14 -7.84 12.43
CA ASN A 17 11.31 -7.03 12.10
C ASN A 17 11.03 -5.88 11.11
N VAL A 18 9.86 -5.90 10.47
CA VAL A 18 9.54 -5.06 9.32
C VAL A 18 8.13 -4.49 9.44
N THR A 19 7.98 -3.26 8.98
CA THR A 19 6.69 -2.55 8.90
C THR A 19 6.37 -2.26 7.45
N LEU A 20 5.13 -2.49 7.05
CA LEU A 20 4.62 -2.20 5.73
C LEU A 20 3.45 -1.22 5.86
N ILE A 21 3.37 -0.23 4.97
CA ILE A 21 2.20 0.63 4.80
C ILE A 21 1.51 0.30 3.48
N THR A 22 0.18 0.21 3.50
CA THR A 22 -0.64 0.07 2.29
C THR A 22 -1.26 1.42 1.93
N ASP A 23 -1.40 1.73 0.64
CA ASP A 23 -2.16 2.85 0.06
C ASP A 23 -2.18 4.16 0.89
N PRO A 24 -1.02 4.79 1.16
CA PRO A 24 -0.99 6.03 1.93
C PRO A 24 -1.77 7.14 1.21
N PHE A 25 -2.46 7.98 1.98
CA PHE A 25 -3.36 9.01 1.48
C PHE A 25 -2.87 10.41 1.86
N PRO A 26 -3.23 11.46 1.09
CA PRO A 26 -2.85 12.83 1.39
C PRO A 26 -3.72 13.41 2.54
N PRO A 27 -3.23 14.40 3.31
CA PRO A 27 -3.98 15.00 4.42
C PRO A 27 -5.37 15.55 4.07
N GLN A 28 -5.58 15.91 2.80
CA GLN A 28 -6.85 16.39 2.26
C GLN A 28 -7.97 15.32 2.27
N SER A 29 -7.63 14.05 2.55
CA SER A 29 -8.58 12.93 2.58
C SER A 29 -9.46 12.90 3.83
N GLY A 30 -9.31 13.84 4.77
CA GLY A 30 -10.04 13.89 6.05
C GLY A 30 -9.49 12.97 7.14
N TYR A 31 -8.44 12.20 6.82
CA TYR A 31 -7.70 11.36 7.75
C TYR A 31 -6.32 11.97 8.03
N SER A 32 -5.72 11.59 9.16
CA SER A 32 -4.34 11.97 9.49
C SER A 32 -3.47 10.72 9.56
N LEU A 33 -2.50 10.63 8.65
CA LEU A 33 -1.54 9.52 8.62
C LEU A 33 -0.58 9.54 9.83
N GLY A 34 -0.47 10.69 10.52
CA GLY A 34 0.50 10.88 11.60
C GLY A 34 1.96 10.80 11.11
N LYS A 35 2.88 10.52 12.03
CA LYS A 35 4.29 10.23 11.71
C LYS A 35 4.49 8.73 11.60
N VAL A 36 4.45 8.19 10.39
CA VAL A 36 4.71 6.77 10.12
C VAL A 36 6.03 6.61 9.37
N ASN A 37 6.80 5.60 9.78
CA ASN A 37 8.00 5.16 9.08
C ASN A 37 7.81 3.70 8.69
N ALA A 38 8.11 3.37 7.43
CA ALA A 38 8.09 2.00 6.96
C ALA A 38 9.10 1.81 5.82
N PRO A 39 9.84 0.69 5.80
CA PRO A 39 10.72 0.35 4.68
C PRO A 39 9.95 -0.11 3.43
N ILE A 40 8.67 -0.45 3.53
CA ILE A 40 7.86 -0.95 2.40
C ILE A 40 6.53 -0.19 2.33
N VAL A 41 6.17 0.24 1.12
CA VAL A 41 4.85 0.79 0.80
C VAL A 41 4.26 0.03 -0.39
N THR A 42 3.05 -0.48 -0.28
CA THR A 42 2.31 -1.02 -1.44
C THR A 42 1.30 -0.01 -1.94
N ILE A 43 1.19 0.16 -3.26
CA ILE A 43 0.16 0.99 -3.89
C ILE A 43 -0.66 0.14 -4.84
N SER A 44 -1.95 -0.03 -4.53
CA SER A 44 -2.88 -0.83 -5.31
C SER A 44 -3.10 -0.25 -6.71
N HIS A 45 -3.28 1.07 -6.78
CA HIS A 45 -3.48 1.83 -8.02
C HIS A 45 -3.15 3.32 -7.81
N ASN A 46 -3.01 4.08 -8.90
CA ASN A 46 -2.43 5.43 -8.86
C ASN A 46 -3.45 6.57 -8.73
N HIS A 47 -4.55 6.38 -7.99
CA HIS A 47 -5.44 7.49 -7.66
C HIS A 47 -4.88 8.33 -6.51
N ALA A 48 -5.25 9.62 -6.49
CA ALA A 48 -4.69 10.61 -5.57
C ALA A 48 -4.89 10.25 -4.08
N GLY A 49 -5.92 9.48 -3.74
CA GLY A 49 -6.20 9.01 -2.38
C GLY A 49 -5.43 7.76 -1.93
N HIS A 50 -4.57 7.18 -2.79
CA HIS A 50 -3.92 5.88 -2.54
C HIS A 50 -2.40 5.88 -2.76
N ASN A 51 -1.82 6.98 -3.24
CA ASN A 51 -0.43 6.99 -3.72
C ASN A 51 0.49 8.00 -3.01
N TYR A 52 0.11 8.47 -1.83
CA TYR A 52 0.79 9.54 -1.09
C TYR A 52 2.06 9.04 -0.35
N VAL A 53 3.03 8.50 -1.09
CA VAL A 53 4.28 7.92 -0.54
C VAL A 53 5.07 8.94 0.28
N GLN A 54 5.04 10.22 -0.11
CA GLN A 54 5.75 11.29 0.58
C GLN A 54 5.28 11.53 2.02
N GLY A 55 4.12 10.98 2.42
CA GLY A 55 3.66 10.97 3.81
C GLY A 55 4.30 9.89 4.68
N VAL A 56 5.06 8.96 4.09
CA VAL A 56 5.70 7.84 4.78
C VAL A 56 7.21 8.09 4.86
N GLY A 57 7.76 8.15 6.06
CA GLY A 57 9.20 8.31 6.27
C GLY A 57 9.97 6.99 6.16
N GLY A 58 11.31 7.08 6.16
CA GLY A 58 12.21 5.92 6.12
C GLY A 58 12.64 5.46 4.73
N ASN A 59 12.41 6.26 3.68
CA ASN A 59 12.77 5.95 2.28
C ASN A 59 12.25 4.58 1.81
N PRO A 60 10.91 4.38 1.80
CA PRO A 60 10.32 3.08 1.50
C PRO A 60 10.65 2.59 0.09
N ARG A 61 10.79 1.27 -0.06
CA ARG A 61 10.61 0.57 -1.33
C ARG A 61 9.12 0.58 -1.66
N VAL A 62 8.78 1.17 -2.80
CA VAL A 62 7.39 1.28 -3.24
C VAL A 62 7.08 0.13 -4.21
N VAL A 63 6.18 -0.76 -3.80
CA VAL A 63 5.67 -1.86 -4.61
C VAL A 63 4.46 -1.38 -5.40
N ARG A 64 4.55 -1.50 -6.73
CA ARG A 64 3.51 -1.09 -7.67
C ARG A 64 3.31 -2.17 -8.73
N GLY A 65 2.08 -2.59 -8.89
CA GLY A 65 1.67 -3.47 -9.97
C GLY A 65 1.79 -4.96 -9.63
N PRO A 66 1.32 -5.83 -10.54
CA PRO A 66 1.40 -7.27 -10.36
C PRO A 66 2.82 -7.80 -10.45
N GLY A 67 3.11 -8.87 -9.72
CA GLY A 67 4.42 -9.52 -9.67
C GLY A 67 4.73 -10.13 -8.31
N GLU A 68 5.87 -10.80 -8.21
CA GLU A 68 6.39 -11.34 -6.96
C GLU A 68 7.55 -10.45 -6.48
N TYR A 69 7.55 -10.12 -5.19
CA TYR A 69 8.54 -9.25 -4.57
C TYR A 69 8.99 -9.86 -3.25
N GLU A 70 10.28 -9.77 -2.97
CA GLU A 70 10.88 -10.10 -1.68
C GLU A 70 11.66 -8.88 -1.19
N ILE A 71 11.24 -8.30 -0.07
CA ILE A 71 11.83 -7.08 0.48
C ILE A 71 11.92 -7.22 1.99
N SER A 72 13.14 -7.17 2.55
CA SER A 72 13.36 -7.27 3.99
C SER A 72 12.65 -8.49 4.62
N ASP A 73 12.81 -9.65 3.99
CA ASP A 73 12.21 -10.94 4.34
C ASP A 73 10.66 -10.98 4.28
N VAL A 74 10.02 -9.96 3.69
CA VAL A 74 8.57 -9.97 3.40
C VAL A 74 8.35 -10.45 1.97
N LEU A 75 7.55 -11.51 1.82
CA LEU A 75 7.08 -11.97 0.50
C LEU A 75 5.76 -11.27 0.15
N ILE A 76 5.73 -10.62 -1.01
CA ILE A 76 4.57 -9.87 -1.49
C ILE A 76 4.23 -10.38 -2.89
N THR A 77 3.00 -10.84 -3.07
CA THR A 77 2.46 -11.21 -4.38
C THR A 77 1.42 -10.18 -4.81
N GLY A 78 1.71 -9.43 -5.87
CA GLY A 78 0.79 -8.54 -6.54
C GLY A 78 -0.01 -9.29 -7.61
N VAL A 79 -1.33 -9.35 -7.44
CA VAL A 79 -2.26 -9.99 -8.37
C VAL A 79 -2.99 -8.90 -9.17
N ALA A 80 -2.96 -9.03 -10.50
CA ALA A 80 -3.64 -8.10 -11.39
C ALA A 80 -5.16 -8.14 -11.21
N SER A 81 -5.77 -6.97 -11.04
CA SER A 81 -7.22 -6.80 -11.01
C SER A 81 -7.65 -5.46 -11.63
N TYR A 82 -8.91 -5.10 -11.44
CA TYR A 82 -9.50 -3.87 -11.97
C TYR A 82 -10.20 -3.13 -10.84
N HIS A 83 -10.21 -1.79 -10.91
CA HIS A 83 -10.89 -0.95 -9.93
C HIS A 83 -12.39 -0.76 -10.27
N ASP A 84 -12.91 -1.51 -11.24
CA ASP A 84 -14.32 -1.50 -11.65
C ASP A 84 -14.75 -2.89 -12.15
N SER A 85 -16.06 -3.05 -12.37
CA SER A 85 -16.65 -4.29 -12.91
C SER A 85 -16.61 -4.36 -14.44
N LYS A 86 -16.00 -3.37 -15.11
CA LYS A 86 -15.90 -3.24 -16.58
C LYS A 86 -14.47 -3.39 -17.08
N ARG A 87 -13.65 -4.17 -16.38
CA ARG A 87 -12.24 -4.48 -16.74
C ARG A 87 -11.35 -3.23 -16.84
N GLY A 88 -11.54 -2.26 -15.95
CA GLY A 88 -10.73 -1.07 -15.83
C GLY A 88 -11.09 0.05 -16.82
N GLN A 89 -12.24 -0.04 -17.48
CA GLN A 89 -12.68 0.98 -18.44
C GLN A 89 -13.07 2.30 -17.77
N GLU A 90 -13.53 2.26 -16.51
CA GLU A 90 -14.02 3.45 -15.80
C GLU A 90 -13.00 3.98 -14.80
N LEU A 91 -12.38 3.08 -14.03
CA LEU A 91 -11.50 3.41 -12.91
C LEU A 91 -10.10 2.81 -13.04
N GLY A 92 -9.81 2.11 -14.14
CA GLY A 92 -8.48 1.62 -14.45
C GLY A 92 -8.10 0.29 -13.78
N ARG A 93 -6.80 -0.01 -13.85
CA ARG A 93 -6.22 -1.24 -13.27
C ARG A 93 -6.05 -1.11 -11.77
N ASN A 94 -6.11 -2.24 -11.08
CA ASN A 94 -5.81 -2.36 -9.65
C ASN A 94 -4.86 -3.54 -9.41
N THR A 95 -4.16 -3.52 -8.29
CA THR A 95 -3.35 -4.64 -7.81
C THR A 95 -3.83 -5.03 -6.42
N ILE A 96 -4.14 -6.32 -6.24
CA ILE A 96 -4.37 -6.92 -4.93
C ILE A 96 -3.03 -7.43 -4.42
N TYR A 97 -2.67 -7.12 -3.18
CA TYR A 97 -1.44 -7.64 -2.57
C TYR A 97 -1.74 -8.71 -1.53
N VAL A 98 -1.13 -9.88 -1.72
CA VAL A 98 -1.00 -10.91 -0.69
C VAL A 98 0.35 -10.72 -0.02
N ILE A 99 0.35 -10.54 1.30
CA ILE A 99 1.55 -10.17 2.07
C ILE A 99 1.80 -11.26 3.12
N HIS A 100 3.00 -11.82 3.10
CA HIS A 100 3.49 -12.77 4.11
C HIS A 100 4.57 -12.08 4.96
N MET A 101 4.26 -11.86 6.25
CA MET A 101 5.07 -11.14 7.23
C MET A 101 5.70 -12.06 8.28
#